data_AF-G2DAM3-F1
#
_entry.id   AF-G2DAM3-F1
#
_cell.length_a   1.000
_cell.length_b   1.000
_cell.length_c   1.000
_cell.angle_alpha   90.00
_cell.angle_beta   90.00
_cell.angle_gamma   90.00
#
_symmetry.space_group_name_H-M   'P 1'
#
loop_
_entity.id
_entity.type
_entity.pdbx_description
1 polymer ?
#
loop_
_entity_poly.entity_id
_entity_poly.type
_entity_poly.pdbx_seq_one_letter_code
_entity_poly.pdbx_strand_id
1 'polypeptide(L)'
;MLWNLMMHALMGWLGAYYFLWSPEGIGMAVLVVCVTQAVDQIRLRKEAWSEVESMAEREDTTQQLEAGINKKMALVFVQNVVLYAAIVLLVAEMARTRGWL
;
A
#
# COMPACT_ATOMS: atom_id res chain seq x y z
N MET A 1 -7.32 7.26 -1.90
CA MET A 1 -6.58 6.75 -3.08
C MET A 1 -5.65 7.76 -3.71
N LEU A 2 -6.12 8.93 -4.18
CA LEU A 2 -5.28 9.92 -4.87
C LEU A 2 -4.08 10.39 -4.05
N TRP A 3 -4.29 10.67 -2.76
CA TRP A 3 -3.20 11.02 -1.83
C TRP A 3 -2.13 9.93 -1.75
N ASN A 4 -2.54 8.66 -1.66
CA ASN A 4 -1.60 7.54 -1.54
C ASN A 4 -0.76 7.41 -2.82
N LEU A 5 -1.39 7.52 -3.98
CA LEU A 5 -0.71 7.57 -5.28
C LEU A 5 0.30 8.73 -5.36
N MET A 6 -0.11 9.93 -4.95
CA MET A 6 0.74 11.12 -4.97
C MET A 6 1.96 10.97 -4.05
N MET A 7 1.77 10.43 -2.84
CA MET A 7 2.86 10.21 -1.90
C MET A 7 3.87 9.18 -2.40
N HIS A 8 3.42 8.10 -3.05
CA HIS A 8 4.32 7.10 -3.63
C HIS A 8 5.03 7.61 -4.88
N ALA A 9 4.37 8.44 -5.69
CA ALA A 9 5.03 9.12 -6.80
C ALA A 9 6.09 10.10 -6.29
N LEU A 10 5.78 10.92 -5.28
CA LEU A 10 6.74 11.83 -4.66
C LEU A 10 7.92 11.07 -4.04
N MET A 11 7.66 9.94 -3.40
CA MET A 11 8.70 9.06 -2.86
C MET A 11 9.61 8.52 -3.96
N GLY A 12 9.06 7.99 -5.05
CA GLY A 12 9.84 7.52 -6.20
C GLY A 12 10.70 8.63 -6.78
N TRP A 13 10.14 9.83 -6.90
CA TRP A 13 10.88 11.00 -7.36
C TRP A 13 12.02 11.36 -6.42
N LEU A 14 11.75 11.67 -5.16
CA LEU A 14 12.78 12.14 -4.21
C LEU A 14 13.83 11.04 -3.91
N GLY A 15 13.44 9.78 -3.98
CA GLY A 15 14.30 8.63 -3.76
C GLY A 15 14.90 8.04 -5.03
N ALA A 16 14.95 8.79 -6.14
CA ALA A 16 15.38 8.29 -7.44
C ALA A 16 16.77 7.61 -7.43
N TYR A 17 17.68 7.99 -6.54
CA TYR A 17 19.00 7.37 -6.41
C TYR A 17 19.03 6.10 -5.56
N TYR A 18 17.96 5.81 -4.81
CA TYR A 18 17.81 4.62 -3.96
C TYR A 18 16.95 3.54 -4.63
N PHE A 19 16.00 3.92 -5.49
CA PHE A 19 15.05 3.01 -6.13
C PHE A 19 15.49 2.65 -7.56
N LEU A 20 16.48 1.76 -7.66
CA LEU A 20 17.00 1.23 -8.94
C LEU A 20 16.26 -0.05 -9.36
N TRP A 21 16.31 -0.37 -10.66
CA TRP A 21 15.87 -1.67 -11.20
C TRP A 21 16.81 -2.84 -10.85
N SER A 22 17.77 -2.63 -9.95
CA SER A 22 18.57 -3.69 -9.36
C SER A 22 17.77 -4.44 -8.28
N PRO A 23 18.11 -5.70 -7.95
CA PRO A 23 17.45 -6.45 -6.88
C PRO A 23 17.41 -5.71 -5.54
N GLU A 24 18.50 -5.00 -5.20
CA GLU A 24 18.61 -4.20 -3.98
C GLU A 24 17.65 -3.00 -3.99
N GLY A 25 17.57 -2.27 -5.11
CA GLY A 25 16.68 -1.11 -5.27
C GLY A 25 15.20 -1.49 -5.27
N ILE A 26 14.85 -2.62 -5.89
CA ILE A 26 13.50 -3.19 -5.83
C ILE A 26 13.17 -3.60 -4.39
N GLY A 27 14.09 -4.25 -3.69
CA GLY A 27 13.93 -4.62 -2.28
C GLY A 27 13.66 -3.41 -1.39
N MET A 28 14.41 -2.32 -1.58
CA MET A 28 14.20 -1.06 -0.87
C MET A 28 12.83 -0.44 -1.18
N ALA A 29 12.42 -0.41 -2.46
CA ALA A 29 11.11 0.10 -2.84
C ALA A 29 9.98 -0.68 -2.18
N VAL A 30 10.06 -2.02 -2.20
CA VAL A 30 9.07 -2.91 -1.56
C VAL A 30 9.03 -2.68 -0.05
N LEU A 31 10.18 -2.59 0.63
CA LEU A 31 10.23 -2.38 2.08
C LEU A 31 9.59 -1.06 2.50
N VAL A 32 9.92 0.04 1.82
CA VAL A 32 9.36 1.35 2.15
C VAL A 32 7.85 1.39 1.89
N VAL A 33 7.40 0.80 0.78
CA VAL A 33 5.98 0.66 0.47
C VAL A 33 5.28 -0.19 1.54
N CYS A 34 5.85 -1.32 1.96
CA CYS A 34 5.29 -2.14 3.05
C CYS A 34 5.05 -1.33 4.33
N VAL A 35 5.99 -0.45 4.72
CA VAL A 35 5.85 0.40 5.91
C VAL A 35 4.67 1.38 5.75
N THR A 36 4.57 2.06 4.60
CA THR A 36 3.47 3.01 4.37
C THR A 36 2.11 2.31 4.24
N GLN A 37 2.07 1.14 3.60
CA GLN A 37 0.85 0.34 3.49
C GLN A 37 0.40 -0.24 4.84
N ALA A 38 1.34 -0.57 5.74
CA ALA A 38 0.98 -1.05 7.09
C ALA A 38 0.19 0.01 7.88
N VAL A 39 0.50 1.30 7.68
CA VAL A 39 -0.26 2.40 8.29
C VAL A 39 -1.66 2.52 7.67
N ASP A 40 -1.77 2.43 6.34
CA ASP A 40 -3.07 2.50 5.64
C ASP A 40 -3.98 1.30 6.00
N GLN A 41 -3.41 0.13 6.27
CA GLN A 41 -4.13 -1.05 6.75
C GLN A 41 -4.84 -0.82 8.08
N ILE A 42 -4.27 -0.03 8.99
CA ILE A 42 -4.94 0.32 10.25
C ILE A 42 -6.21 1.15 9.98
N ARG A 43 -6.14 2.09 9.02
CA ARG A 43 -7.31 2.90 8.64
C ARG A 43 -8.39 2.04 8.00
N LEU A 44 -8.03 1.23 7.00
CA LEU A 44 -8.95 0.33 6.30
C LEU A 44 -9.60 -0.68 7.25
N ARG A 45 -8.87 -1.16 8.26
CA ARG A 45 -9.42 -2.07 9.26
C ARG A 45 -10.46 -1.38 10.14
N LYS A 46 -10.23 -0.12 10.54
CA LYS A 46 -11.21 0.67 11.29
C LYS A 46 -12.47 0.93 10.47
N GLU A 47 -12.31 1.27 9.19
CA GLU A 47 -13.43 1.47 8.26
C GLU A 47 -14.25 0.16 8.11
N ALA A 48 -13.59 -0.97 7.87
CA ALA A 48 -14.24 -2.28 7.75
C ALA A 48 -14.94 -2.73 9.05
N TRP A 49 -14.35 -2.43 10.21
CA TRP A 49 -14.96 -2.74 11.51
C TRP A 49 -16.21 -1.91 11.78
N SER A 50 -16.18 -0.61 11.45
CA SER A 50 -17.35 0.26 11.57
C SER A 50 -18.50 -0.21 10.68
N GLU A 51 -18.19 -0.74 9.50
CA GLU A 51 -19.19 -1.32 8.59
C GLU A 51 -19.83 -2.57 9.21
N VAL A 52 -19.03 -3.47 9.80
CA VAL A 52 -19.55 -4.66 10.52
C VAL A 52 -20.41 -4.29 11.72
N GLU A 53 -19.97 -3.33 12.53
CA GLU A 53 -20.72 -2.87 13.71
C GLU A 53 -22.09 -2.31 13.33
N SER A 54 -22.19 -1.62 12.19
CA SER A 54 -23.46 -1.13 11.65
C SER A 54 -24.41 -2.23 11.12
N MET A 55 -23.90 -3.44 10.88
CA MET A 55 -24.64 -4.58 10.31
C MET A 55 -24.95 -5.68 11.34
N ALA A 56 -24.42 -5.60 12.56
CA ALA A 56 -24.46 -6.69 13.53
C ALA A 56 -25.83 -6.81 14.24
N GLU A 57 -26.74 -7.61 13.68
CA GLU A 57 -27.95 -8.08 14.38
C GLU A 57 -27.79 -9.46 15.05
N ARG A 58 -26.70 -10.22 14.78
CA ARG A 58 -26.46 -11.57 15.37
C ARG A 58 -24.97 -11.94 15.51
N GLU A 59 -24.56 -12.35 16.71
CA GLU A 59 -23.17 -12.72 17.12
C GLU A 59 -22.47 -13.74 16.21
N ASP A 60 -23.18 -14.75 15.70
CA ASP A 60 -22.59 -15.78 14.81
C ASP A 60 -22.15 -15.21 13.44
N THR A 61 -22.76 -14.10 13.00
CA THR A 61 -22.40 -13.43 11.75
C THR A 61 -21.07 -12.70 11.89
N THR A 62 -20.75 -12.21 13.09
CA THR A 62 -19.60 -11.36 13.38
C THR A 62 -18.28 -12.10 13.20
N GLN A 63 -18.16 -13.34 13.68
CA GLN A 63 -16.92 -14.12 13.54
C GLN A 63 -16.58 -14.46 12.08
N GLN A 64 -17.59 -14.78 11.26
CA GLN A 64 -17.39 -15.04 9.83
C GLN A 64 -17.02 -13.76 9.06
N LEU A 65 -17.64 -12.63 9.44
CA LEU A 65 -17.32 -11.31 8.90
C LEU A 65 -15.88 -10.91 9.25
N GLU A 66 -15.42 -11.14 10.48
CA GLU A 66 -14.05 -10.86 10.92
C GLU A 66 -12.99 -11.66 10.15
N ALA A 67 -13.21 -12.96 9.96
CA ALA A 67 -12.32 -13.81 9.16
C ALA A 67 -12.26 -13.35 7.69
N GLY A 68 -13.40 -12.94 7.14
CA GLY A 68 -13.50 -12.34 5.80
C GLY A 68 -12.71 -11.03 5.67
N ILE A 69 -12.79 -10.15 6.70
CA ILE A 69 -12.05 -8.90 6.75
C ILE A 69 -10.54 -9.17 6.72
N ASN A 70 -10.01 -10.06 7.58
CA ASN A 70 -8.58 -10.31 7.63
C ASN A 70 -8.02 -10.80 6.28
N LYS A 71 -8.75 -11.70 5.60
CA LYS A 71 -8.37 -12.19 4.28
C LYS A 71 -8.40 -11.08 3.23
N LYS A 72 -9.45 -10.26 3.22
CA LYS A 72 -9.58 -9.10 2.31
C LYS A 72 -8.45 -8.10 2.55
N MET A 73 -8.15 -7.80 3.80
CA MET A 73 -7.09 -6.88 4.22
C MET A 73 -5.72 -7.35 3.74
N ALA A 74 -5.39 -8.64 3.92
CA ALA A 74 -4.14 -9.22 3.44
C ALA A 74 -4.01 -9.14 1.91
N LEU A 75 -5.09 -9.43 1.17
CA LEU A 75 -5.08 -9.35 -0.29
C LEU A 75 -4.89 -7.92 -0.77
N VAL A 76 -5.60 -6.96 -0.17
CA VAL A 76 -5.46 -5.52 -0.46
C VAL A 76 -4.04 -5.03 -0.14
N PHE A 77 -3.45 -5.50 0.97
CA PHE A 77 -2.07 -5.16 1.32
C PHE A 77 -1.08 -5.60 0.24
N VAL A 78 -1.12 -6.88 -0.17
CA VAL A 78 -0.23 -7.42 -1.19
C VAL A 78 -0.42 -6.69 -2.52
N GLN A 79 -1.68 -6.49 -2.94
CA GLN A 79 -2.00 -5.76 -4.16
C GLN A 79 -1.44 -4.34 -4.15
N ASN A 80 -1.64 -3.61 -3.04
CA ASN A 80 -1.14 -2.25 -2.90
C ASN A 80 0.39 -2.20 -2.88
N VAL A 81 1.04 -3.15 -2.19
CA VAL A 81 2.51 -3.21 -2.16
C VAL A 81 3.07 -3.37 -3.57
N VAL A 82 2.54 -4.32 -4.35
CA VAL A 82 2.97 -4.55 -5.73
C VAL A 82 2.72 -3.31 -6.59
N LEU A 83 1.52 -2.75 -6.53
CA LEU A 83 1.13 -1.59 -7.33
C LEU A 83 1.99 -0.36 -7.02
N TYR A 84 2.14 -0.02 -5.75
CA TYR A 84 2.84 1.18 -5.34
C TYR A 84 4.36 1.03 -5.41
N ALA A 85 4.93 -0.16 -5.23
CA ALA A 85 6.34 -0.41 -5.52
C ALA A 85 6.65 -0.21 -7.01
N ALA A 86 5.77 -0.68 -7.90
CA ALA A 86 5.90 -0.42 -9.33
C ALA A 86 5.82 1.08 -9.64
N ILE A 87 4.91 1.82 -9.02
CA ILE A 87 4.82 3.29 -9.17
C ILE A 87 6.09 3.98 -8.69
N VAL A 88 6.60 3.62 -7.51
CA VAL A 88 7.85 4.18 -6.95
C VAL A 88 9.00 3.98 -7.93
N LEU A 89 9.17 2.76 -8.45
CA LEU A 89 10.24 2.43 -9.40
C LEU A 89 10.09 3.16 -10.74
N LEU A 90 8.86 3.25 -11.27
CA LEU A 90 8.59 3.96 -12.52
C LEU A 90 8.86 5.45 -12.39
N VAL A 91 8.43 6.07 -11.30
CA VAL A 91 8.65 7.51 -11.08
C VAL A 91 10.13 7.79 -10.78
N ALA A 92 10.82 6.92 -10.05
CA ALA A 92 12.27 6.99 -9.87
C ALA A 92 13.01 6.93 -11.20
N GLU A 93 12.63 6.01 -12.08
CA GLU A 93 13.21 5.90 -13.42
C GLU A 93 12.94 7.14 -14.28
N MET A 94 11.72 7.66 -14.24
CA MET A 94 11.37 8.90 -14.94
C MET A 94 12.17 10.10 -14.42
N ALA A 95 12.34 10.23 -13.10
CA ALA A 95 13.09 11.31 -12.49
C ALA A 95 14.57 11.29 -12.94
N ARG A 96 15.19 10.10 -12.96
CA ARG A 96 16.57 9.89 -13.46
C ARG A 96 16.71 10.20 -14.95
N THR A 97 15.84 9.63 -15.78
CA THR A 97 15.99 9.67 -17.24
C THR A 97 15.61 11.01 -17.85
N ARG A 98 14.70 11.76 -17.24
CA ARG A 98 14.24 13.07 -17.74
C ARG A 98 15.01 14.24 -17.13
N GLY A 99 15.92 13.99 -16.18
CA GLY A 99 16.76 15.03 -15.55
C GLY A 99 16.01 15.93 -14.57
N TRP A 100 15.02 15.39 -13.86
CA TRP A 100 14.27 16.16 -12.85
C TRP A 100 14.96 16.11 -11.48
N LEU A 101 16.12 15.42 -11.41
CA LEU A 101 17.08 15.30 -10.31
C LEU A 101 18.47 14.96 -10.85
#